data_AF-A0A258KNL8-F1
#
_entry.id   AF-A0A258KNL8-F1
#
_cell.length_a   1.000
_cell.length_b   1.000
_cell.length_c   1.000
_cell.angle_alpha   90.00
_cell.angle_beta   90.00
_cell.angle_gamma   90.00
#
_symmetry.space_group_name_H-M   'P 1'
#
loop_
_entity.id
_entity.type
_entity.pdbx_description
1 polymer ?
#
loop_
_entity_poly.entity_id
_entity_poly.type
_entity_poly.pdbx_seq_one_letter_code
_entity_poly.pdbx_strand_id
1 'polypeptide(L)' 'MNQKSVYQFTVQKLNGEHMSLGIYEGKVLLVVNIASECGFTPQLK' A
#
# COMPACT_ATOMS: atom_id res chain seq x y z
N MET A 1 4.89 21.08 -5.27
CA MET A 1 4.58 19.63 -5.09
C MET A 1 3.08 19.46 -5.07
N ASN A 2 2.54 18.64 -5.97
CA ASN A 2 1.11 18.49 -6.18
C ASN A 2 0.47 17.79 -4.97
N GLN A 3 -0.40 18.49 -4.23
CA GLN A 3 -1.05 18.06 -2.96
C GLN A 3 -2.05 16.90 -3.13
N LYS A 4 -2.09 16.26 -4.30
CA LYS A 4 -3.04 15.21 -4.70
C LYS A 4 -2.34 13.94 -5.17
N SER A 5 -1.11 13.68 -4.70
CA SER A 5 -0.37 12.45 -5.03
C SER A 5 -0.37 11.47 -3.86
N VAL A 6 -0.31 10.17 -4.17
CA VAL A 6 -0.14 9.12 -3.15
C VAL A 6 1.23 9.21 -2.44
N TYR A 7 2.22 9.86 -3.04
CA TYR A 7 3.58 9.95 -2.51
C TYR A 7 3.70 10.71 -1.18
N GLN A 8 2.68 11.49 -0.82
CA GLN A 8 2.65 12.23 0.46
C GLN A 8 2.29 11.34 1.66
N PHE A 9 1.77 10.13 1.42
CA PHE A 9 1.34 9.25 2.51
C PHE A 9 2.49 8.42 3.06
N THR A 10 2.45 8.22 4.38
CA THR A 10 3.27 7.24 5.09
C THR A 10 2.32 6.20 5.68
N VAL A 11 2.64 4.92 5.47
CA VAL A 11 1.82 3.79 5.91
C VAL A 11 2.59 2.93 6.91
N GLN A 12 1.86 2.31 7.84
CA GLN A 12 2.44 1.34 8.76
C GLN A 12 2.48 -0.04 8.10
N LYS A 13 3.64 -0.69 8.14
CA LYS A 13 3.83 -2.07 7.70
C LYS A 13 3.37 -3.05 8.79
N LEU A 14 3.19 -4.31 8.40
CA LEU A 14 2.83 -5.39 9.32
C LEU A 14 3.81 -5.57 10.49
N ASN A 15 5.10 -5.21 10.30
CA ASN A 15 6.12 -5.26 11.34
C ASN A 15 6.15 -4.01 12.25
N GLY A 16 5.20 -3.09 12.10
CA GLY A 16 5.08 -1.88 12.90
C GLY A 16 5.90 -0.67 12.41
N GLU A 17 6.82 -0.87 11.47
CA GLU A 17 7.62 0.22 10.89
C GLU A 17 6.79 1.08 9.93
N HIS A 18 7.17 2.35 9.80
CA HIS A 18 6.51 3.30 8.90
C HIS A 18 7.27 3.40 7.57
N MET A 19 6.54 3.44 6.45
CA MET A 19 7.09 3.52 5.10
C MET A 19 6.38 4.62 4.31
N SER A 20 7.15 5.52 3.70
CA SER A 20 6.60 6.50 2.75
C SER A 20 6.25 5.81 1.43
N LEU A 21 5.10 6.13 0.85
CA LEU A 21 4.73 5.68 -0.50
C LEU A 21 5.52 6.42 -1.59
N GLY A 22 6.23 7.49 -1.26
CA GLY A 22 7.11 8.20 -2.20
C GLY A 22 8.22 7.35 -2.79
N ILE A 23 8.60 6.24 -2.13
CA ILE A 23 9.61 5.30 -2.65
C ILE A 23 9.19 4.63 -3.97
N TYR A 24 7.91 4.66 -4.31
CA TYR A 24 7.34 4.10 -5.53
C TYR A 24 7.18 5.13 -6.65
N GLU A 25 7.71 6.35 -6.50
CA GLU A 25 7.63 7.38 -7.53
C GLU A 25 8.18 6.91 -8.89
N GLY A 26 7.42 7.19 -9.94
CA GLY A 26 7.76 6.76 -11.32
C GLY A 26 7.43 5.30 -11.63
N LYS A 27 6.84 4.54 -10.70
CA LYS A 27 6.38 3.16 -10.93
C LYS A 27 4.86 3.08 -10.98
N VAL A 28 4.34 2.12 -11.74
CA VAL A 28 2.91 1.75 -11.65
C VAL A 28 2.67 1.08 -10.31
N LEU A 29 1.71 1.58 -9.54
CA LEU A 29 1.35 1.09 -8.21
C LEU A 29 -0.10 0.58 -8.21
N LEU A 30 -0.29 -0.68 -7.82
CA LEU A 30 -1.62 -1.28 -7.59
C LEU A 30 -1.86 -1.40 -6.08
N VAL A 31 -2.95 -0.80 -5.60
CA VAL A 31 -3.36 -0.86 -4.18
C VAL A 31 -4.52 -1.84 -4.05
N VAL A 32 -4.38 -2.82 -3.17
CA VAL A 32 -5.39 -3.87 -2.94
C VAL A 32 -5.72 -3.89 -1.45
N ASN A 33 -7.00 -3.79 -1.11
CA ASN A 33 -7.47 -4.05 0.24
C ASN A 33 -7.67 -5.56 0.43
N ILE A 34 -7.00 -6.14 1.43
CA ILE A 34 -7.10 -7.56 1.78
C ILE A 34 -7.64 -7.73 3.20
N ALA A 35 -8.25 -8.88 3.49
CA ALA A 35 -8.70 -9.26 4.82
C ALA A 35 -8.50 -10.78 5.03
N SER A 36 -7.89 -11.18 6.15
CA SER A 36 -7.38 -12.54 6.39
C SER A 36 -8.46 -13.63 6.46
N GLU A 37 -9.71 -13.27 6.77
CA GLU A 37 -10.84 -14.20 6.91
C GLU A 37 -11.91 -13.99 5.82
N CYS A 38 -11.56 -13.24 4.77
CA CYS A 38 -12.47 -13.01 3.67
C CYS A 38 -12.46 -14.21 2.72
N GLY A 39 -13.61 -14.83 2.47
CA GLY A 39 -13.77 -15.96 1.52
C GLY A 39 -13.33 -15.67 0.08
N PHE A 40 -12.93 -14.42 -0.21
CA PHE A 40 -12.38 -13.96 -1.48
C PHE A 40 -10.83 -13.86 -1.49
N THR A 41 -10.10 -14.62 -0.68
CA THR A 41 -8.61 -14.67 -0.67
C THR A 41 -7.95 -15.95 -1.26
N PRO A 42 -8.40 -16.53 -2.40
CA PRO A 42 -7.64 -17.59 -3.05
C PRO A 42 -6.29 -17.10 -3.63
N GLN A 43 -6.08 -15.80 -3.77
CA GLN A 43 -4.83 -15.21 -4.30
C GLN A 43 -3.66 -15.20 -3.31
N LEU A 44 -3.89 -15.56 -2.03
CA LEU A 44 -2.85 -15.66 -1.00
C LEU A 44 -2.31 -17.09 -0.80
N LYS A 45 -2.77 -18.05 -1.62
CA LYS A 45 -2.28 -19.44 -1.63
C LYS A 45 -1.06 -19.59 -2.53
#